data_AF-A0A453NA65-F1
#
_entry.id   AF-A0A453NA65-F1
#
_cell.length_a   1.000
_cell.length_b   1.000
_cell.length_c   1.000
_cell.angle_alpha   90.00
_cell.angle_beta   90.00
_cell.angle_gamma   90.00
#
_symmetry.space_group_name_H-M   'P 1'
#
loop_
_entity.id
_entity.type
_entity.pdbx_description
1 polymer ?
#
loop_
_entity_poly.entity_id
_entity_poly.type
_entity_poly.pdbx_seq_one_letter_code
_entity_poly.pdbx_strand_id
1 'polypeptide(L)'
;MSSTSCLAPLAPRLPCGRVRLPPPSAAAERPSLRFKPRGAAPTKGWSLVHISCFRQDQDVSTTSDDGTGFKCNEQAEISGDPDLKEEDGGSPNTDAQSYVNGDWSVRAQKIKENLQETIFRFWNGRWAVPWTGQTIAQVMFLWIATFWLVGSWIVPFLAHAAGFSKETLTHRGQALYSLVTDITEGLAGIAILHQCLGRFRPLPPGWFEFKLKGRWHWDVALGCLLFPLVNLLSHINISLVHMSSGPVAGVSSVEQSIVARDPVAMALYAVVVTVCAPIWEEIVFRGFLLPSLTRYMPLPWSILLSAAAFALAHFNVQRVLPLIFLGVVMGGVFARSRNLLASMVLHSLWNGFVFLDLMK
;
A
#
# COMPACT_ATOMS: atom_id res chain seq x y z
N MET A 1 41.18 57.52 24.90
CA MET A 1 40.72 56.26 25.53
C MET A 1 41.58 55.15 24.94
N SER A 2 42.30 54.42 25.79
CA SER A 2 43.44 53.60 25.37
C SER A 2 43.01 52.19 24.95
N SER A 3 43.63 51.68 23.88
CA SER A 3 43.41 50.31 23.39
C SER A 3 44.28 49.32 24.18
N THR A 4 43.67 48.26 24.72
CA THR A 4 44.39 47.15 25.37
C THR A 4 43.92 45.83 24.76
N SER A 5 44.82 45.14 24.06
CA SER A 5 44.55 43.83 23.47
C SER A 5 44.92 42.73 24.45
N CYS A 6 43.95 41.95 24.93
CA CYS A 6 44.20 40.81 25.81
C CYS A 6 44.43 39.53 24.99
N LEU A 7 45.68 39.03 25.00
CA LEU A 7 46.03 37.71 24.48
C LEU A 7 45.61 36.61 25.46
N ALA A 8 44.92 35.58 24.96
CA ALA A 8 44.57 34.39 25.75
C ALA A 8 45.73 33.35 25.73
N PRO A 9 45.99 32.63 26.83
CA PRO A 9 47.09 31.66 26.91
C PRO A 9 46.77 30.32 26.22
N LEU A 10 47.81 29.66 25.69
CA LEU A 10 47.71 28.33 25.06
C LEU A 10 47.45 27.21 26.08
N ALA A 11 46.65 26.22 25.66
CA ALA A 11 46.37 25.00 26.42
C ALA A 11 47.57 24.02 26.48
N PRO A 12 47.70 23.23 27.56
CA PRO A 12 48.85 22.34 27.76
C PRO A 12 48.81 21.08 26.86
N ARG A 13 50.00 20.61 26.46
CA ARG A 13 50.18 19.39 25.64
C ARG A 13 50.18 18.14 26.53
N LEU A 14 49.38 17.13 26.17
CA LEU A 14 49.39 15.81 26.81
C LEU A 14 50.51 14.91 26.24
N PRO A 15 51.15 14.05 27.05
CA PRO A 15 52.21 13.16 26.60
C PRO A 15 51.67 11.91 25.88
N CYS A 16 52.29 11.55 24.75
CA CYS A 16 51.95 10.33 24.00
C CYS A 16 52.40 9.05 24.74
N GLY A 17 51.44 8.23 25.17
CA GLY A 17 51.70 6.88 25.67
C GLY A 17 52.11 5.92 24.53
N ARG A 18 53.31 5.33 24.64
CA ARG A 18 53.87 4.44 23.62
C ARG A 18 53.47 2.98 23.90
N VAL A 19 52.32 2.55 23.38
CA VAL A 19 51.88 1.15 23.51
C VAL A 19 52.73 0.24 22.61
N ARG A 20 53.32 -0.81 23.19
CA ARG A 20 54.19 -1.78 22.50
C ARG A 20 53.39 -3.03 22.14
N LEU A 21 53.14 -3.26 20.85
CA LEU A 21 52.49 -4.48 20.37
C LEU A 21 53.51 -5.65 20.29
N PRO A 22 53.07 -6.90 20.57
CA PRO A 22 53.92 -8.09 20.42
C PRO A 22 54.16 -8.45 18.95
N PRO A 23 55.24 -9.20 18.62
CA PRO A 23 55.57 -9.57 17.25
C PRO A 23 54.60 -10.63 16.68
N PRO A 24 54.41 -10.67 15.34
CA PRO A 24 53.53 -11.64 14.69
C PRO A 24 54.17 -13.04 14.67
N SER A 25 53.35 -14.07 14.93
CA SER A 25 53.74 -15.48 14.75
C SER A 25 53.78 -15.86 13.26
N ALA A 26 54.61 -16.84 12.92
CA ALA A 26 54.77 -17.36 11.55
C ALA A 26 53.62 -18.30 11.10
N ALA A 27 53.59 -18.58 9.78
CA ALA A 27 52.61 -19.38 9.02
C ALA A 27 51.18 -18.78 8.97
N ALA A 28 50.41 -18.81 7.88
CA ALA A 28 50.63 -19.04 6.44
C ALA A 28 49.48 -18.31 5.67
N GLU A 29 49.44 -18.10 4.35
CA GLU A 29 50.30 -18.51 3.22
C GLU A 29 50.23 -17.45 2.08
N ARG A 30 50.38 -17.81 0.79
CA ARG A 30 50.02 -16.98 -0.38
C ARG A 30 49.58 -17.82 -1.58
N PRO A 31 48.39 -17.57 -2.16
CA PRO A 31 48.12 -17.88 -3.56
C PRO A 31 48.18 -16.63 -4.45
N SER A 32 48.91 -16.72 -5.56
CA SER A 32 49.04 -15.69 -6.60
C SER A 32 47.76 -15.50 -7.43
N LEU A 33 47.40 -14.25 -7.73
CA LEU A 33 46.38 -13.93 -8.74
C LEU A 33 46.87 -14.36 -10.14
N ARG A 34 46.17 -15.33 -10.76
CA ARG A 34 46.43 -15.78 -12.13
C ARG A 34 45.22 -15.43 -13.03
N PHE A 35 45.37 -14.42 -13.87
CA PHE A 35 44.38 -14.10 -14.90
C PHE A 35 44.22 -15.28 -15.88
N LYS A 36 42.97 -15.55 -16.29
CA LYS A 36 42.63 -16.57 -17.28
C LYS A 36 41.63 -15.98 -18.28
N PRO A 37 41.93 -15.89 -19.58
CA PRO A 37 40.97 -15.39 -20.57
C PRO A 37 39.85 -16.43 -20.78
N ARG A 38 38.60 -15.97 -20.93
CA ARG A 38 37.48 -16.84 -21.30
C ARG A 38 37.41 -16.96 -22.82
N GLY A 39 37.54 -18.19 -23.33
CA GLY A 39 37.33 -18.52 -24.73
C GLY A 39 35.85 -18.48 -25.15
N ALA A 40 35.62 -18.56 -26.46
CA ALA A 40 34.33 -18.34 -27.11
C ALA A 40 33.26 -19.42 -26.83
N ALA A 41 32.01 -19.06 -27.12
CA ALA A 41 30.83 -19.90 -26.95
C ALA A 41 30.57 -20.85 -28.15
N PRO A 42 29.86 -21.97 -27.94
CA PRO A 42 29.09 -22.65 -28.97
C PRO A 42 27.56 -22.48 -28.78
N THR A 43 26.85 -22.57 -29.89
CA THR A 43 25.40 -22.34 -30.05
C THR A 43 24.51 -23.59 -29.86
N LYS A 44 23.18 -23.38 -29.87
CA LYS A 44 22.03 -24.33 -29.77
C LYS A 44 21.55 -24.54 -28.33
N GLY A 45 20.25 -24.63 -28.04
CA GLY A 45 19.05 -24.45 -28.87
C GLY A 45 17.81 -24.35 -27.97
N TRP A 46 16.74 -23.70 -28.41
CA TRP A 46 15.57 -23.43 -27.55
C TRP A 46 14.68 -24.67 -27.43
N SER A 47 14.24 -25.00 -26.22
CA SER A 47 13.18 -25.99 -25.96
C SER A 47 12.12 -25.40 -25.03
N LEU A 48 10.86 -25.50 -25.45
CA LEU A 48 9.69 -25.10 -24.68
C LEU A 48 9.43 -26.12 -23.56
N VAL A 49 9.18 -25.64 -22.34
CA VAL A 49 8.71 -26.48 -21.22
C VAL A 49 7.22 -26.26 -21.04
N HIS A 50 6.44 -27.25 -21.47
CA HIS A 50 4.99 -27.29 -21.27
C HIS A 50 4.69 -28.03 -19.95
N ILE A 51 4.22 -27.32 -18.93
CA ILE A 51 3.87 -27.93 -17.64
C ILE A 51 2.36 -28.19 -17.59
N SER A 52 1.99 -29.46 -17.65
CA SER A 52 0.65 -29.94 -17.32
C SER A 52 0.77 -31.10 -16.34
N CYS A 53 0.14 -30.99 -15.18
CA CYS A 53 0.11 -32.03 -14.16
C CYS A 53 -1.32 -32.23 -13.66
N PHE A 54 -2.10 -33.00 -14.43
CA PHE A 54 -3.12 -33.87 -13.83
C PHE A 54 -2.38 -35.09 -13.25
N ARG A 55 -2.78 -35.55 -12.06
CA ARG A 55 -2.30 -36.82 -11.50
C ARG A 55 -3.46 -37.58 -10.91
N GLN A 56 -3.68 -38.79 -11.44
CA GLN A 56 -4.68 -39.75 -10.99
C GLN A 56 -3.96 -41.09 -10.96
N ASP A 57 -3.65 -41.57 -9.75
CA ASP A 57 -3.07 -42.89 -9.53
C ASP A 57 -4.14 -43.76 -8.86
N GLN A 58 -4.60 -44.79 -9.58
CA GLN A 58 -5.13 -46.02 -8.99
C GLN A 58 -4.23 -47.15 -9.46
N ASP A 59 -3.77 -47.99 -8.52
CA ASP A 59 -3.65 -49.44 -8.70
C ASP A 59 -3.28 -50.04 -7.33
N VAL A 60 -4.14 -50.92 -6.81
CA VAL A 60 -3.91 -51.69 -5.57
C VAL A 60 -4.19 -53.15 -5.86
N SER A 61 -3.27 -54.01 -5.42
CA SER A 61 -3.27 -55.44 -5.67
C SER A 61 -4.37 -56.21 -4.95
N THR A 62 -4.82 -57.27 -5.60
CA THR A 62 -5.77 -58.30 -5.17
C THR A 62 -5.40 -59.04 -3.88
N THR A 63 -6.40 -59.33 -3.03
CA THR A 63 -6.71 -60.69 -2.52
C THR A 63 -8.19 -60.75 -2.12
N SER A 64 -8.83 -61.89 -2.39
CA SER A 64 -10.24 -62.18 -2.10
C SER A 64 -10.41 -62.92 -0.76
N ASP A 65 -11.59 -62.79 -0.14
CA ASP A 65 -12.40 -63.95 0.31
C ASP A 65 -13.80 -63.51 0.79
N ASP A 66 -14.79 -64.40 0.56
CA ASP A 66 -16.16 -64.51 1.11
C ASP A 66 -17.08 -63.26 1.25
N GLY A 67 -18.38 -63.33 0.95
CA GLY A 67 -19.23 -64.44 0.49
C GLY A 67 -20.73 -64.10 0.69
N THR A 68 -21.63 -64.77 -0.04
CA THR A 68 -23.10 -64.48 -0.15
C THR A 68 -23.42 -63.13 -0.83
N GLY A 69 -24.29 -62.97 -1.83
CA GLY A 69 -25.49 -63.68 -2.31
C GLY A 69 -26.54 -62.57 -2.57
N PHE A 70 -27.28 -62.45 -3.68
CA PHE A 70 -27.78 -63.46 -4.63
C PHE A 70 -28.03 -62.84 -6.04
N LYS A 71 -28.28 -63.71 -7.02
CA LYS A 71 -28.70 -63.46 -8.43
C LYS A 71 -30.07 -62.74 -8.54
N CYS A 72 -30.55 -62.21 -9.69
CA CYS A 72 -30.02 -61.82 -11.02
C CYS A 72 -31.25 -61.39 -11.88
N ASN A 73 -31.08 -60.52 -12.90
CA ASN A 73 -32.01 -60.32 -14.04
C ASN A 73 -33.45 -59.80 -13.72
N GLU A 74 -34.25 -59.27 -14.66
CA GLU A 74 -34.06 -58.68 -16.01
C GLU A 74 -35.40 -58.00 -16.41
N GLN A 75 -35.37 -57.07 -17.38
CA GLN A 75 -36.47 -56.51 -18.21
C GLN A 75 -37.95 -56.64 -17.75
N ALA A 76 -38.70 -55.52 -17.79
CA ALA A 76 -39.66 -55.26 -18.87
C ALA A 76 -40.46 -53.95 -18.65
N GLU A 77 -40.53 -53.10 -19.67
CA GLU A 77 -41.64 -52.14 -19.83
C GLU A 77 -42.79 -52.86 -20.53
N ILE A 78 -44.02 -52.78 -20.01
CA ILE A 78 -45.25 -52.99 -20.80
C ILE A 78 -46.27 -51.92 -20.42
N SER A 79 -46.80 -51.26 -21.45
CA SER A 79 -47.87 -50.26 -21.37
C SER A 79 -49.24 -50.92 -21.23
N GLY A 80 -50.16 -50.29 -20.50
CA GLY A 80 -51.55 -50.73 -20.36
C GLY A 80 -52.49 -49.59 -19.95
N ASP A 81 -53.41 -49.26 -20.85
CA ASP A 81 -54.62 -48.44 -20.72
C ASP A 81 -55.73 -49.30 -21.40
N PRO A 82 -57.07 -49.19 -21.12
CA PRO A 82 -57.76 -48.05 -20.50
C PRO A 82 -58.89 -48.44 -19.49
N ASP A 83 -59.72 -47.42 -19.18
CA ASP A 83 -61.18 -47.43 -18.93
C ASP A 83 -61.75 -46.98 -17.55
N LEU A 84 -62.58 -45.93 -17.67
CA LEU A 84 -63.87 -45.64 -16.99
C LEU A 84 -63.96 -45.19 -15.50
N LYS A 85 -64.31 -43.89 -15.39
CA LYS A 85 -65.47 -43.28 -14.69
C LYS A 85 -65.48 -42.93 -13.18
N GLU A 86 -65.85 -41.65 -12.98
CA GLU A 86 -66.80 -41.06 -12.00
C GLU A 86 -66.41 -40.90 -10.50
N GLU A 87 -66.45 -39.61 -10.08
CA GLU A 87 -66.81 -38.98 -8.78
C GLU A 87 -66.65 -39.78 -7.47
N ASP A 88 -66.02 -39.25 -6.41
CA ASP A 88 -66.47 -38.09 -5.63
C ASP A 88 -65.31 -37.46 -4.79
N GLY A 89 -65.55 -36.32 -4.14
CA GLY A 89 -64.52 -35.38 -3.68
C GLY A 89 -63.82 -35.65 -2.35
N GLY A 90 -62.66 -34.98 -2.17
CA GLY A 90 -61.88 -35.01 -0.93
C GLY A 90 -60.70 -34.04 -0.87
N SER A 91 -60.98 -32.75 -0.57
CA SER A 91 -60.09 -31.70 -0.01
C SER A 91 -58.74 -31.36 -0.70
N PRO A 92 -58.33 -30.08 -0.82
CA PRO A 92 -57.11 -29.71 -1.54
C PRO A 92 -55.82 -30.00 -0.77
N ASN A 93 -54.81 -30.55 -1.46
CA ASN A 93 -53.43 -30.69 -0.96
C ASN A 93 -52.78 -29.32 -0.70
N THR A 94 -52.74 -28.91 0.57
CA THR A 94 -51.95 -27.77 1.05
C THR A 94 -50.45 -28.10 1.19
N ASP A 95 -49.80 -28.59 0.13
CA ASP A 95 -48.37 -28.94 0.13
C ASP A 95 -47.52 -28.24 -0.95
N ALA A 96 -48.14 -27.49 -1.88
CA ALA A 96 -47.42 -26.80 -2.95
C ALA A 96 -46.76 -25.46 -2.53
N GLN A 97 -46.99 -24.98 -1.30
CA GLN A 97 -46.63 -23.60 -0.89
C GLN A 97 -45.57 -23.50 0.22
N SER A 98 -45.16 -24.62 0.82
CA SER A 98 -44.08 -24.69 1.83
C SER A 98 -42.68 -24.79 1.21
N TYR A 99 -42.54 -25.43 0.04
CA TYR A 99 -41.25 -25.74 -0.59
C TYR A 99 -40.46 -24.52 -1.11
N VAL A 100 -41.10 -23.38 -1.39
CA VAL A 100 -40.42 -22.18 -1.93
C VAL A 100 -39.84 -21.28 -0.83
N ASN A 101 -40.50 -21.18 0.33
CA ASN A 101 -40.04 -20.32 1.44
C ASN A 101 -38.81 -20.89 2.19
N GLY A 102 -38.58 -22.20 2.11
CA GLY A 102 -37.39 -22.85 2.67
C GLY A 102 -36.09 -22.43 1.97
N ASP A 103 -36.07 -22.38 0.63
CA ASP A 103 -34.86 -22.07 -0.13
C ASP A 103 -34.38 -20.62 0.08
N TRP A 104 -35.29 -19.64 0.08
CA TRP A 104 -34.90 -18.23 0.32
C TRP A 104 -34.32 -18.00 1.71
N SER A 105 -34.94 -18.57 2.75
CA SER A 105 -34.45 -18.42 4.13
C SER A 105 -33.09 -19.11 4.33
N VAL A 106 -32.90 -20.32 3.78
CA VAL A 106 -31.60 -21.01 3.79
C VAL A 106 -30.53 -20.25 2.98
N ARG A 107 -30.87 -19.68 1.81
CA ARG A 107 -29.95 -18.81 1.05
C ARG A 107 -29.56 -17.56 1.83
N ALA A 108 -30.52 -16.89 2.46
CA ALA A 108 -30.27 -15.69 3.28
C ALA A 108 -29.37 -16.00 4.49
N GLN A 109 -29.63 -17.12 5.18
CA GLN A 109 -28.79 -17.64 6.26
C GLN A 109 -27.35 -17.87 5.78
N LYS A 110 -27.18 -18.60 4.66
CA LYS A 110 -25.88 -18.90 4.05
C LYS A 110 -25.13 -17.65 3.56
N ILE A 111 -25.85 -16.64 3.05
CA ILE A 111 -25.26 -15.33 2.70
C ILE A 111 -24.76 -14.62 3.96
N LYS A 112 -25.56 -14.60 5.03
CA LYS A 112 -25.20 -13.99 6.31
C LYS A 112 -23.97 -14.65 6.93
N GLU A 113 -23.91 -15.99 6.96
CA GLU A 113 -22.78 -16.75 7.46
C GLU A 113 -21.50 -16.49 6.64
N ASN A 114 -21.58 -16.53 5.31
CA ASN A 114 -20.47 -16.17 4.42
C ASN A 114 -19.99 -14.72 4.62
N LEU A 115 -20.92 -13.79 4.87
CA LEU A 115 -20.59 -12.40 5.16
C LEU A 115 -19.87 -12.27 6.51
N GLN A 116 -20.34 -12.97 7.55
CA GLN A 116 -19.70 -13.01 8.88
C GLN A 116 -18.30 -13.63 8.82
N GLU A 117 -18.13 -14.76 8.11
CA GLU A 117 -16.82 -15.36 7.80
C GLU A 117 -15.88 -14.36 7.10
N THR A 118 -16.38 -13.66 6.08
CA THR A 118 -15.60 -12.67 5.31
C THR A 118 -15.19 -11.49 6.18
N ILE A 119 -16.12 -10.95 6.98
CA ILE A 119 -15.87 -9.86 7.93
C ILE A 119 -14.87 -10.30 9.01
N PHE A 120 -15.01 -11.51 9.55
CA PHE A 120 -14.10 -12.04 10.57
C PHE A 120 -12.68 -12.25 10.04
N ARG A 121 -12.53 -12.80 8.83
CA ARG A 121 -11.24 -12.94 8.14
C ARG A 121 -10.60 -11.59 7.82
N PHE A 122 -11.41 -10.58 7.45
CA PHE A 122 -10.93 -9.22 7.27
C PHE A 122 -10.45 -8.64 8.61
N TRP A 123 -11.27 -8.66 9.66
CA TRP A 123 -10.96 -8.10 10.98
C TRP A 123 -9.69 -8.69 11.60
N ASN A 124 -9.45 -9.98 11.39
CA ASN A 124 -8.29 -10.73 11.85
C ASN A 124 -7.13 -10.80 10.82
N GLY A 125 -7.25 -10.11 9.69
CA GLY A 125 -6.24 -10.06 8.64
C GLY A 125 -5.00 -9.27 9.07
N ARG A 126 -4.04 -9.94 9.71
CA ARG A 126 -2.78 -9.35 10.19
C ARG A 126 -1.64 -9.49 9.17
N TRP A 127 -0.54 -8.80 9.42
CA TRP A 127 0.76 -9.01 8.78
C TRP A 127 1.74 -9.65 9.76
N ALA A 128 2.69 -10.42 9.25
CA ALA A 128 3.86 -10.83 10.03
C ALA A 128 4.81 -9.62 10.14
N VAL A 129 4.82 -8.97 11.32
CA VAL A 129 5.63 -7.77 11.60
C VAL A 129 6.85 -8.15 12.43
N PRO A 130 8.09 -8.14 11.89
CA PRO A 130 9.27 -8.60 12.62
C PRO A 130 9.84 -7.54 13.61
N TRP A 131 9.36 -6.30 13.57
CA TRP A 131 9.83 -5.20 14.42
C TRP A 131 8.86 -4.80 15.54
N THR A 132 9.34 -3.92 16.43
CA THR A 132 8.63 -3.37 17.58
C THR A 132 8.06 -1.97 17.31
N GLY A 133 7.15 -1.50 18.16
CA GLY A 133 6.59 -0.15 18.13
C GLY A 133 7.64 0.97 18.19
N GLN A 134 8.77 0.74 18.86
CA GLN A 134 9.91 1.66 18.83
C GLN A 134 10.47 1.85 17.42
N THR A 135 10.51 0.78 16.60
CA THR A 135 10.92 0.87 15.19
C THR A 135 9.88 1.62 14.36
N ILE A 136 8.58 1.42 14.64
CA ILE A 136 7.50 2.18 13.98
C ILE A 136 7.66 3.67 14.26
N ALA A 137 7.78 4.05 15.53
CA ALA A 137 7.98 5.44 15.94
C ALA A 137 9.27 6.03 15.35
N GLN A 138 10.39 5.29 15.38
CA GLN A 138 11.66 5.70 14.78
C GLN A 138 11.52 6.00 13.29
N VAL A 139 10.91 5.09 12.51
CA VAL A 139 10.74 5.27 11.07
C VAL A 139 9.82 6.44 10.76
N MET A 140 8.67 6.56 11.43
CA MET A 140 7.74 7.67 11.21
C MET A 140 8.36 9.03 11.58
N PHE A 141 9.09 9.10 12.71
CA PHE A 141 9.79 10.32 13.12
C PHE A 141 10.89 10.71 12.13
N LEU A 142 11.75 9.76 11.74
CA LEU A 142 12.81 10.02 10.77
C LEU A 142 12.26 10.38 9.39
N TRP A 143 11.14 9.79 8.96
CA TRP A 143 10.48 10.15 7.71
C TRP A 143 9.95 11.59 7.74
N ILE A 144 9.17 11.99 8.76
CA ILE A 144 8.67 13.36 8.91
C ILE A 144 9.83 14.37 9.02
N ALA A 145 10.85 14.05 9.83
CA ALA A 145 12.03 14.91 9.98
C ALA A 145 12.82 15.05 8.68
N THR A 146 12.94 13.98 7.88
CA THR A 146 13.60 14.00 6.58
C THR A 146 12.82 14.85 5.58
N PHE A 147 11.50 14.67 5.49
CA PHE A 147 10.63 15.48 4.63
C PHE A 147 10.80 16.97 4.96
N TRP A 148 10.60 17.36 6.23
CA TRP A 148 10.75 18.75 6.65
C TRP A 148 12.16 19.31 6.41
N LEU A 149 13.21 18.55 6.72
CA LEU A 149 14.60 18.98 6.52
C LEU A 149 14.96 19.12 5.03
N VAL A 150 14.53 18.19 4.18
CA VAL A 150 14.83 18.22 2.75
C VAL A 150 14.12 19.39 2.07
N GLY A 151 12.80 19.52 2.23
CA GLY A 151 12.00 20.57 1.59
C GLY A 151 12.23 21.97 2.15
N SER A 152 12.42 22.11 3.46
CA SER A 152 12.52 23.43 4.11
C SER A 152 13.96 23.95 4.23
N TRP A 153 14.97 23.08 4.22
CA TRP A 153 16.37 23.48 4.40
C TRP A 153 17.28 23.04 3.27
N ILE A 154 17.36 21.75 2.94
CA ILE A 154 18.39 21.23 2.02
C ILE A 154 18.15 21.75 0.59
N VAL A 155 16.95 21.58 0.04
CA VAL A 155 16.67 22.00 -1.35
C VAL A 155 16.70 23.54 -1.49
N PRO A 156 16.09 24.35 -0.58
CA PRO A 156 16.23 25.80 -0.64
C PRO A 156 17.67 26.31 -0.50
N PHE A 157 18.47 25.70 0.38
CA PHE A 157 19.89 26.05 0.55
C PHE A 157 20.70 25.74 -0.71
N LEU A 158 20.52 24.55 -1.29
CA LEU A 158 21.21 24.15 -2.53
C LEU A 158 20.80 25.03 -3.71
N ALA A 159 19.53 25.40 -3.83
CA ALA A 159 19.04 26.32 -4.85
C ALA A 159 19.67 27.72 -4.70
N HIS A 160 19.70 28.25 -3.47
CA HIS A 160 20.33 29.54 -3.17
C HIS A 160 21.84 29.53 -3.45
N ALA A 161 22.54 28.46 -3.04
CA ALA A 161 23.96 28.26 -3.33
C ALA A 161 24.27 28.14 -4.83
N ALA A 162 23.32 27.65 -5.63
CA ALA A 162 23.39 27.61 -7.09
C ALA A 162 22.93 28.93 -7.76
N GLY A 163 22.57 29.97 -6.99
CA GLY A 163 22.16 31.29 -7.48
C GLY A 163 20.68 31.41 -7.86
N PHE A 164 19.84 30.44 -7.50
CA PHE A 164 18.40 30.45 -7.77
C PHE A 164 17.57 30.79 -6.53
N SER A 165 16.47 31.53 -6.71
CA SER A 165 15.40 31.68 -5.71
C SER A 165 14.07 31.23 -6.31
N LYS A 166 13.25 30.51 -5.54
CA LYS A 166 11.92 30.05 -5.99
C LYS A 166 11.04 31.22 -6.43
N GLU A 167 11.14 32.36 -5.75
CA GLU A 167 10.31 33.55 -6.00
C GLU A 167 10.68 34.28 -7.30
N THR A 168 11.94 34.18 -7.75
CA THR A 168 12.41 34.81 -9.00
C THR A 168 12.21 33.93 -10.23
N LEU A 169 11.77 32.68 -10.07
CA LEU A 169 11.49 31.77 -11.17
C LEU A 169 10.12 32.06 -11.79
N THR A 170 10.01 31.84 -13.11
CA THR A 170 8.72 31.79 -13.82
C THR A 170 7.83 30.67 -13.25
N HIS A 171 6.52 30.71 -13.49
CA HIS A 171 5.59 29.65 -13.04
C HIS A 171 6.05 28.23 -13.44
N ARG A 172 6.66 28.08 -14.63
CA ARG A 172 7.26 26.81 -15.07
C ARG A 172 8.49 26.42 -14.24
N GLY A 173 9.36 27.39 -13.93
CA GLY A 173 10.50 27.17 -13.05
C GLY A 173 10.08 26.83 -11.61
N GLN A 174 9.04 27.47 -11.08
CA GLN A 174 8.45 27.15 -9.78
C GLN A 174 7.84 25.74 -9.73
N ALA A 175 7.15 25.33 -10.81
CA ALA A 175 6.60 23.99 -10.92
C ALA A 175 7.71 22.92 -11.05
N LEU A 176 8.74 23.18 -11.85
CA LEU A 176 9.92 22.32 -11.96
C LEU A 176 10.69 22.21 -10.63
N TYR A 177 10.91 23.33 -9.94
CA TYR A 177 11.50 23.37 -8.59
C TYR A 177 10.70 22.48 -7.63
N SER A 178 9.37 22.59 -7.66
CA SER A 178 8.49 21.79 -6.79
C SER A 178 8.57 20.30 -7.11
N LEU A 179 8.60 19.93 -8.40
CA LEU A 179 8.80 18.54 -8.84
C LEU A 179 10.16 17.96 -8.42
N VAL A 180 11.25 18.73 -8.55
CA VAL A 180 12.58 18.31 -8.09
C VAL A 180 12.62 18.17 -6.57
N THR A 181 11.95 19.07 -5.84
CA THR A 181 11.83 19.00 -4.37
C THR A 181 11.13 17.70 -3.95
N ASP A 182 9.92 17.45 -4.47
CA ASP A 182 9.11 16.27 -4.14
C ASP A 182 9.82 14.95 -4.45
N ILE A 183 10.45 14.84 -5.64
CA ILE A 183 11.26 13.66 -6.00
C ILE A 183 12.42 13.47 -5.01
N THR A 184 13.07 14.55 -4.57
CA THR A 184 14.18 14.49 -3.61
C THR A 184 13.70 14.04 -2.23
N GLU A 185 12.58 14.59 -1.76
CA GLU A 185 11.92 14.20 -0.50
C GLU A 185 11.46 12.74 -0.51
N GLY A 186 10.80 12.31 -1.58
CA GLY A 186 10.32 10.93 -1.75
C GLY A 186 11.46 9.91 -1.77
N LEU A 187 12.52 10.19 -2.54
CA LEU A 187 13.71 9.33 -2.59
C LEU A 187 14.44 9.28 -1.24
N ALA A 188 14.57 10.41 -0.54
CA ALA A 188 15.17 10.46 0.80
C ALA A 188 14.32 9.69 1.83
N GLY A 189 12.99 9.83 1.78
CA GLY A 189 12.05 9.09 2.61
C GLY A 189 12.11 7.57 2.40
N ILE A 190 12.17 7.13 1.14
CA ILE A 190 12.39 5.71 0.80
C ILE A 190 13.76 5.23 1.28
N ALA A 191 14.83 6.03 1.13
CA ALA A 191 16.16 5.65 1.59
C ALA A 191 16.21 5.45 3.11
N ILE A 192 15.56 6.33 3.89
CA ILE A 192 15.42 6.20 5.34
C ILE A 192 14.63 4.94 5.72
N LEU A 193 13.48 4.71 5.08
CA LEU A 193 12.67 3.51 5.29
C LEU A 193 13.48 2.23 4.99
N HIS A 194 14.17 2.21 3.85
CA HIS A 194 15.03 1.12 3.41
C HIS A 194 16.16 0.85 4.41
N GLN A 195 16.82 1.90 4.92
CA GLN A 195 17.90 1.81 5.88
C GLN A 195 17.42 1.28 7.24
N CYS A 196 16.32 1.81 7.77
CA CYS A 196 15.74 1.37 9.05
C CYS A 196 15.23 -0.08 9.01
N LEU A 197 14.73 -0.53 7.86
CA LEU A 197 14.25 -1.89 7.63
C LEU A 197 15.37 -2.87 7.20
N GLY A 198 16.56 -2.39 6.86
CA GLY A 198 17.67 -3.22 6.36
C GLY A 198 18.04 -4.38 7.31
N ARG A 199 18.00 -4.13 8.63
CA ARG A 199 18.24 -5.12 9.70
C ARG A 199 17.21 -6.26 9.79
N PHE A 200 16.05 -6.13 9.15
CA PHE A 200 14.96 -7.12 9.17
C PHE A 200 14.81 -7.87 7.85
N ARG A 201 15.81 -7.79 6.95
CA ARG A 201 15.77 -8.48 5.65
C ARG A 201 16.25 -9.93 5.74
N PRO A 202 15.64 -10.86 4.97
CA PRO A 202 14.51 -10.66 4.06
C PRO A 202 13.20 -10.40 4.81
N LEU A 203 12.38 -9.49 4.27
CA LEU A 203 11.05 -9.22 4.82
C LEU A 203 10.12 -10.43 4.59
N PRO A 204 9.14 -10.68 5.48
CA PRO A 204 8.12 -11.70 5.24
C PRO A 204 7.32 -11.47 3.94
N PRO A 205 6.61 -12.48 3.41
CA PRO A 205 5.68 -12.29 2.30
C PRO A 205 4.57 -11.26 2.64
N GLY A 206 3.99 -10.60 1.63
CA GLY A 206 2.93 -9.60 1.83
C GLY A 206 3.39 -8.18 2.14
N TRP A 207 4.69 -7.91 2.18
CA TRP A 207 5.26 -6.56 2.35
C TRP A 207 5.58 -5.91 1.01
N PHE A 208 5.10 -4.67 0.81
CA PHE A 208 5.32 -3.85 -0.41
C PHE A 208 5.00 -4.59 -1.73
N GLU A 209 3.92 -5.38 -1.77
CA GLU A 209 3.56 -6.13 -2.99
C GLU A 209 2.94 -5.23 -4.07
N PHE A 210 3.44 -5.38 -5.30
CA PHE A 210 2.92 -4.74 -6.51
C PHE A 210 2.44 -5.80 -7.50
N LYS A 211 1.14 -5.80 -7.80
CA LYS A 211 0.50 -6.74 -8.74
C LYS A 211 -0.23 -5.96 -9.82
N LEU A 212 0.27 -6.00 -11.06
CA LEU A 212 -0.40 -5.38 -12.21
C LEU A 212 -1.70 -6.11 -12.57
N LYS A 213 -1.68 -7.46 -12.55
CA LYS A 213 -2.85 -8.29 -12.84
C LYS A 213 -3.64 -8.61 -11.56
N GLY A 214 -4.95 -8.83 -11.70
CA GLY A 214 -5.83 -9.24 -10.61
C GLY A 214 -7.15 -8.47 -10.60
N ARG A 215 -8.01 -8.74 -9.61
CA ARG A 215 -9.35 -8.13 -9.46
C ARG A 215 -9.33 -6.80 -8.68
N TRP A 216 -8.16 -6.26 -8.37
CA TRP A 216 -7.99 -5.05 -7.54
C TRP A 216 -8.52 -3.78 -8.20
N HIS A 217 -8.72 -3.75 -9.52
CA HIS A 217 -9.40 -2.64 -10.20
C HIS A 217 -10.85 -2.47 -9.71
N TRP A 218 -11.51 -3.53 -9.26
CA TRP A 218 -12.84 -3.44 -8.64
C TRP A 218 -12.79 -2.81 -7.23
N ASP A 219 -11.70 -2.99 -6.49
CA ASP A 219 -11.47 -2.24 -5.24
C ASP A 219 -11.39 -0.74 -5.51
N VAL A 220 -10.60 -0.36 -6.51
CA VAL A 220 -10.39 1.04 -6.91
C VAL A 220 -11.71 1.64 -7.39
N ALA A 221 -12.43 0.95 -8.28
CA ALA A 221 -13.74 1.41 -8.76
C ALA A 221 -14.73 1.63 -7.61
N LEU A 222 -14.82 0.70 -6.66
CA LEU A 222 -15.67 0.84 -5.47
C LEU A 222 -15.21 2.00 -4.57
N GLY A 223 -13.90 2.22 -4.42
CA GLY A 223 -13.34 3.37 -3.72
C GLY A 223 -13.70 4.70 -4.37
N CYS A 224 -13.65 4.78 -5.70
CA CYS A 224 -14.04 5.98 -6.47
C CYS A 224 -15.52 6.35 -6.29
N LEU A 225 -16.42 5.37 -6.09
CA LEU A 225 -17.83 5.63 -5.78
C LEU A 225 -18.04 6.38 -4.46
N LEU A 226 -17.04 6.40 -3.57
CA LEU A 226 -17.09 7.14 -2.30
C LEU A 226 -16.59 8.60 -2.42
N PHE A 227 -16.04 9.02 -3.57
CA PHE A 227 -15.53 10.38 -3.78
C PHE A 227 -16.58 11.49 -3.50
N PRO A 228 -17.87 11.37 -3.88
CA PRO A 228 -18.88 12.37 -3.52
C PRO A 228 -19.05 12.53 -2.00
N LEU A 229 -18.89 11.44 -1.24
CA LEU A 229 -18.94 11.46 0.23
C LEU A 229 -17.68 12.09 0.84
N VAL A 230 -16.49 11.84 0.28
CA VAL A 230 -15.27 12.56 0.67
C VAL A 230 -15.46 14.07 0.48
N ASN A 231 -16.06 14.50 -0.65
CA ASN A 231 -16.31 15.91 -0.91
C ASN A 231 -17.36 16.51 0.05
N LEU A 232 -18.45 15.79 0.34
CA LEU A 232 -19.43 16.20 1.35
C LEU A 232 -18.78 16.40 2.73
N LEU A 233 -17.91 15.48 3.15
CA LEU A 233 -17.15 15.60 4.40
C LEU A 233 -16.15 16.76 4.38
N SER A 234 -15.61 17.13 3.21
CA SER A 234 -14.78 18.33 3.04
C SER A 234 -15.57 19.60 3.31
N HIS A 235 -16.76 19.75 2.70
CA HIS A 235 -17.64 20.89 2.97
C HIS A 235 -18.05 20.97 4.44
N ILE A 236 -18.43 19.85 5.07
CA ILE A 236 -18.75 19.80 6.50
C ILE A 236 -17.55 20.23 7.35
N ASN A 237 -16.33 19.78 7.03
CA ASN A 237 -15.13 20.15 7.78
C ASN A 237 -14.84 21.66 7.70
N ILE A 238 -14.97 22.25 6.51
CA ILE A 238 -14.80 23.70 6.32
C ILE A 238 -15.87 24.48 7.10
N SER A 239 -17.13 24.03 7.10
CA SER A 239 -18.21 24.64 7.89
C SER A 239 -18.09 24.45 9.41
N LEU A 240 -17.32 23.48 9.89
CA LEU A 240 -17.03 23.31 11.31
C LEU A 240 -15.80 24.15 11.74
N VAL A 241 -14.76 24.16 10.91
CA VAL A 241 -13.51 24.88 11.16
C VAL A 241 -13.62 26.32 10.61
N HIS A 242 -14.51 27.12 11.19
CA HIS A 242 -14.60 28.58 11.02
C HIS A 242 -13.42 29.31 11.68
N MET A 243 -12.20 28.78 11.53
CA MET A 243 -10.99 29.41 12.05
C MET A 243 -10.56 30.52 11.09
N SER A 244 -10.23 31.68 11.67
CA SER A 244 -10.00 32.94 10.98
C SER A 244 -9.17 32.80 9.71
N SER A 245 -9.60 33.49 8.65
CA SER A 245 -8.80 33.75 7.44
C SER A 245 -7.62 34.67 7.74
N GLY A 246 -6.70 34.22 8.61
CA GLY A 246 -5.34 34.75 8.63
C GLY A 246 -4.71 34.56 7.26
N PRO A 247 -3.69 35.35 6.91
CA PRO A 247 -3.07 35.27 5.59
C PRO A 247 -2.56 33.85 5.37
N VAL A 248 -3.19 33.14 4.42
CA VAL A 248 -2.71 31.84 3.94
C VAL A 248 -1.33 32.11 3.37
N ALA A 249 -0.30 31.64 4.10
CA ALA A 249 1.08 31.93 3.78
C ALA A 249 1.45 31.24 2.46
N GLY A 250 1.29 32.00 1.37
CA GLY A 250 1.23 31.47 0.01
C GLY A 250 -0.17 30.95 -0.35
N VAL A 251 -0.89 31.70 -1.18
CA VAL A 251 -1.70 31.10 -2.26
C VAL A 251 -0.88 29.97 -2.85
N SER A 252 -1.42 28.74 -2.88
CA SER A 252 -0.57 27.58 -3.16
C SER A 252 0.10 27.75 -4.52
N SER A 253 1.36 27.32 -4.68
CA SER A 253 2.07 27.53 -5.96
C SER A 253 1.34 26.87 -7.14
N VAL A 254 0.46 25.90 -6.84
CA VAL A 254 -0.54 25.31 -7.73
C VAL A 254 -1.63 26.32 -8.11
N GLU A 255 -2.36 26.90 -7.14
CA GLU A 255 -3.37 27.95 -7.38
C GLU A 255 -2.83 29.11 -8.23
N GLN A 256 -1.61 29.57 -7.95
CA GLN A 256 -0.98 30.63 -8.75
C GLN A 256 -0.78 30.22 -10.22
N SER A 257 -0.40 28.96 -10.47
CA SER A 257 -0.25 28.45 -11.84
C SER A 257 -1.58 28.25 -12.58
N ILE A 258 -2.65 27.91 -11.85
CA ILE A 258 -4.01 27.79 -12.38
C ILE A 258 -4.56 29.17 -12.75
N VAL A 259 -4.40 30.17 -11.87
CA VAL A 259 -4.75 31.57 -12.17
C VAL A 259 -3.96 32.10 -13.37
N ALA A 260 -2.67 31.77 -13.48
CA ALA A 260 -1.84 32.13 -14.62
C ALA A 260 -2.13 31.34 -15.92
N ARG A 261 -2.91 30.24 -15.84
CA ARG A 261 -3.26 29.33 -16.94
C ARG A 261 -2.08 28.84 -17.79
N ASP A 262 -0.90 28.65 -17.20
CA ASP A 262 0.26 28.09 -17.93
C ASP A 262 0.18 26.55 -17.98
N PRO A 263 -0.03 25.94 -19.16
CA PRO A 263 -0.30 24.51 -19.26
C PRO A 263 0.89 23.63 -18.88
N VAL A 264 2.13 24.15 -18.99
CA VAL A 264 3.35 23.40 -18.64
C VAL A 264 3.52 23.38 -17.12
N ALA A 265 3.33 24.52 -16.44
CA ALA A 265 3.34 24.58 -14.98
C ALA A 265 2.22 23.71 -14.38
N MET A 266 1.01 23.79 -14.93
CA MET A 266 -0.13 22.97 -14.51
C MET A 266 0.14 21.47 -14.71
N ALA A 267 0.71 21.05 -15.84
CA ALA A 267 1.07 19.65 -16.07
C ALA A 267 2.15 19.15 -15.09
N LEU A 268 3.15 19.97 -14.78
CA LEU A 268 4.19 19.63 -13.79
C LEU A 268 3.61 19.48 -12.38
N TYR A 269 2.73 20.39 -11.94
CA TYR A 269 2.03 20.24 -10.66
C TYR A 269 1.07 19.05 -10.63
N ALA A 270 0.41 18.74 -11.76
CA ALA A 270 -0.41 17.54 -11.88
C ALA A 270 0.45 16.27 -11.66
N VAL A 271 1.66 16.19 -12.23
CA VAL A 271 2.57 15.05 -11.98
C VAL A 271 2.94 14.94 -10.50
N VAL A 272 3.31 16.04 -9.84
CA VAL A 272 3.62 16.05 -8.40
C VAL A 272 2.44 15.52 -7.58
N VAL A 273 1.26 16.12 -7.76
CA VAL A 273 0.08 15.87 -6.91
C VAL A 273 -0.60 14.53 -7.22
N THR A 274 -0.58 14.06 -8.47
CA THR A 274 -1.30 12.83 -8.88
C THR A 274 -0.42 11.61 -9.06
N VAL A 275 0.91 11.76 -9.17
CA VAL A 275 1.84 10.63 -9.35
C VAL A 275 2.83 10.54 -8.19
N CYS A 276 3.62 11.59 -7.95
CA CYS A 276 4.74 11.50 -7.03
C CYS A 276 4.28 11.37 -5.57
N ALA A 277 3.50 12.32 -5.06
CA ALA A 277 3.00 12.29 -3.68
C ALA A 277 2.22 10.99 -3.35
N PRO A 278 1.24 10.52 -4.16
CA PRO A 278 0.59 9.22 -3.95
C PRO A 278 1.55 8.03 -3.86
N ILE A 279 2.62 7.99 -4.65
CA ILE A 279 3.58 6.87 -4.59
C ILE A 279 4.34 6.90 -3.25
N TRP A 280 4.87 8.05 -2.85
CA TRP A 280 5.67 8.17 -1.62
C TRP A 280 4.82 7.94 -0.36
N GLU A 281 3.65 8.55 -0.31
CA GLU A 281 2.75 8.47 0.84
C GLU A 281 2.19 7.05 1.00
N GLU A 282 1.74 6.39 -0.07
CA GLU A 282 1.21 5.04 0.05
C GLU A 282 2.29 4.04 0.50
N ILE A 283 3.55 4.18 0.06
CA ILE A 283 4.66 3.36 0.55
C ILE A 283 4.82 3.47 2.08
N VAL A 284 4.73 4.68 2.64
CA VAL A 284 4.89 4.88 4.08
C VAL A 284 3.63 4.49 4.85
N PHE A 285 2.45 4.96 4.46
CA PHE A 285 1.22 4.75 5.22
C PHE A 285 0.63 3.34 5.03
N ARG A 286 0.58 2.83 3.78
CA ARG A 286 -0.03 1.52 3.48
C ARG A 286 1.02 0.43 3.35
N GLY A 287 2.18 0.72 2.76
CA GLY A 287 3.30 -0.23 2.68
C GLY A 287 3.95 -0.52 4.03
N PHE A 288 4.06 0.49 4.91
CA PHE A 288 4.76 0.35 6.21
C PHE A 288 3.85 0.49 7.44
N LEU A 289 3.19 1.64 7.66
CA LEU A 289 2.55 1.96 8.94
C LEU A 289 1.35 1.05 9.25
N LEU A 290 0.36 0.99 8.36
CA LEU A 290 -0.85 0.18 8.55
C LEU A 290 -0.52 -1.31 8.83
N PRO A 291 0.29 -2.03 8.02
CA PRO A 291 0.75 -3.37 8.34
C PRO A 291 1.41 -3.49 9.71
N SER A 292 2.28 -2.53 10.07
CA SER A 292 3.00 -2.53 11.34
C SER A 292 2.07 -2.41 12.55
N LEU A 293 1.00 -1.62 12.44
CA LEU A 293 -0.01 -1.44 13.49
C LEU A 293 -0.81 -2.74 13.75
N THR A 294 -0.97 -3.62 12.75
CA THR A 294 -1.69 -4.91 12.93
C THR A 294 -1.01 -5.89 13.90
N ARG A 295 0.23 -5.61 14.31
CA ARG A 295 0.90 -6.31 15.43
C ARG A 295 0.26 -6.00 16.79
N TYR A 296 -0.31 -4.80 16.94
CA TYR A 296 -0.74 -4.23 18.22
C TYR A 296 -2.26 -4.10 18.36
N MET A 297 -3.00 -4.00 17.24
CA MET A 297 -4.45 -3.83 17.24
C MET A 297 -5.11 -4.56 16.07
N PRO A 298 -6.44 -4.82 16.12
CA PRO A 298 -7.17 -5.40 15.00
C PRO A 298 -7.11 -4.53 13.73
N LEU A 299 -7.43 -5.11 12.57
CA LEU A 299 -7.26 -4.43 11.28
C LEU A 299 -8.03 -3.10 11.16
N PRO A 300 -9.32 -2.99 11.53
CA PRO A 300 -10.05 -1.71 11.39
C PRO A 300 -9.46 -0.57 12.22
N TRP A 301 -8.95 -0.87 13.43
CA TRP A 301 -8.25 0.10 14.26
C TRP A 301 -6.88 0.50 13.68
N SER A 302 -6.18 -0.45 13.07
CA SER A 302 -4.92 -0.19 12.34
C SER A 302 -5.15 0.73 11.14
N ILE A 303 -6.25 0.51 10.39
CA ILE A 303 -6.68 1.37 9.28
C ILE A 303 -7.01 2.77 9.79
N LEU A 304 -7.84 2.90 10.83
CA LEU A 304 -8.26 4.19 11.38
C LEU A 304 -7.08 5.00 11.93
N LEU A 305 -6.19 4.37 12.69
CA LEU A 305 -5.03 5.05 13.26
C LEU A 305 -4.01 5.45 12.16
N SER A 306 -3.82 4.61 11.14
CA SER A 306 -2.99 4.99 9.99
C SER A 306 -3.62 6.13 9.17
N ALA A 307 -4.95 6.19 9.06
CA ALA A 307 -5.67 7.26 8.38
C ALA A 307 -5.62 8.58 9.18
N ALA A 308 -5.70 8.52 10.51
CA ALA A 308 -5.47 9.67 11.39
C ALA A 308 -4.04 10.19 11.28
N ALA A 309 -3.03 9.32 11.30
CA ALA A 309 -1.63 9.71 11.10
C ALA A 309 -1.39 10.36 9.73
N PHE A 310 -2.01 9.82 8.67
CA PHE A 310 -1.99 10.40 7.32
C PHE A 310 -2.57 11.82 7.27
N ALA A 311 -3.76 12.02 7.85
CA ALA A 311 -4.41 13.34 7.89
C ALA A 311 -3.64 14.36 8.75
N LEU A 312 -3.03 13.93 9.85
CA LEU A 312 -2.20 14.79 10.71
C LEU A 312 -0.89 15.20 10.04
N ALA A 313 -0.28 14.32 9.24
CA ALA A 313 0.96 14.62 8.49
C ALA A 313 0.78 15.73 7.43
N HIS A 314 -0.46 16.06 7.05
CA HIS A 314 -0.76 17.18 6.15
C HIS A 314 -0.78 18.56 6.84
N PHE A 315 -0.72 18.61 8.18
CA PHE A 315 -0.71 19.83 9.00
C PHE A 315 -1.81 20.86 8.69
N ASN A 316 -2.93 20.45 8.07
CA ASN A 316 -4.01 21.32 7.65
C ASN A 316 -5.36 20.89 8.27
N VAL A 317 -5.78 21.60 9.32
CA VAL A 317 -7.05 21.34 10.04
C VAL A 317 -8.30 21.45 9.15
N GLN A 318 -8.28 22.26 8.09
CA GLN A 318 -9.39 22.38 7.15
C GLN A 318 -9.57 21.14 6.25
N ARG A 319 -8.61 20.20 6.27
CA ARG A 319 -8.66 18.96 5.48
C ARG A 319 -8.64 17.68 6.33
N VAL A 320 -8.61 17.77 7.67
CA VAL A 320 -8.46 16.58 8.53
C VAL A 320 -9.59 15.56 8.34
N LEU A 321 -10.87 15.94 8.46
CA LEU A 321 -11.98 14.99 8.33
C LEU A 321 -12.04 14.27 6.96
N PRO A 322 -11.99 14.96 5.79
CA PRO A 322 -11.97 14.26 4.50
C PRO A 322 -10.72 13.40 4.31
N LEU A 323 -9.54 13.82 4.80
CA LEU A 323 -8.31 13.02 4.72
C LEU A 323 -8.35 11.77 5.61
N ILE A 324 -8.98 11.83 6.79
CA ILE A 324 -9.23 10.63 7.62
C ILE A 324 -10.14 9.67 6.87
N PHE A 325 -11.26 10.15 6.33
CA PHE A 325 -12.22 9.28 5.64
C PHE A 325 -11.62 8.66 4.37
N LEU A 326 -11.01 9.46 3.49
CA LEU A 326 -10.25 8.97 2.34
C LEU A 326 -9.17 7.98 2.79
N GLY A 327 -8.48 8.30 3.89
CA GLY A 327 -7.43 7.46 4.45
C GLY A 327 -7.92 6.07 4.89
N VAL A 328 -9.15 5.99 5.44
CA VAL A 328 -9.84 4.74 5.77
C VAL A 328 -10.22 3.97 4.50
N VAL A 329 -10.74 4.63 3.47
CA VAL A 329 -11.10 4.00 2.19
C VAL A 329 -9.86 3.38 1.53
N MET A 330 -8.77 4.13 1.40
CA MET A 330 -7.50 3.65 0.83
C MET A 330 -6.90 2.52 1.67
N GLY A 331 -6.95 2.63 3.01
CA GLY A 331 -6.54 1.56 3.91
C GLY A 331 -7.36 0.27 3.75
N GLY A 332 -8.67 0.37 3.54
CA GLY A 332 -9.55 -0.76 3.26
C GLY A 332 -9.27 -1.43 1.91
N VAL A 333 -9.09 -0.62 0.86
CA VAL A 333 -8.72 -1.09 -0.50
C VAL A 333 -7.38 -1.79 -0.50
N PHE A 334 -6.36 -1.22 0.16
CA PHE A 334 -5.08 -1.88 0.36
C PHE A 334 -5.23 -3.21 1.12
N ALA A 335 -5.97 -3.21 2.23
CA ALA A 335 -6.07 -4.38 3.09
C ALA A 335 -6.83 -5.55 2.45
N ARG A 336 -7.85 -5.27 1.62
CA ARG A 336 -8.60 -6.30 0.87
C ARG A 336 -7.82 -6.79 -0.36
N SER A 337 -7.20 -5.90 -1.12
CA SER A 337 -6.47 -6.26 -2.34
C SER A 337 -5.08 -6.86 -2.08
N ARG A 338 -4.47 -6.58 -0.92
CA ARG A 338 -3.06 -6.87 -0.59
C ARG A 338 -2.10 -6.45 -1.71
N ASN A 339 -2.39 -5.30 -2.32
CA ASN A 339 -1.66 -4.75 -3.47
C ASN A 339 -1.50 -3.24 -3.27
N LEU A 340 -0.26 -2.77 -3.15
CA LEU A 340 0.01 -1.35 -2.88
C LEU A 340 -0.41 -0.46 -4.05
N LEU A 341 -0.29 -0.98 -5.29
CA LEU A 341 -0.70 -0.30 -6.50
C LEU A 341 -2.19 0.08 -6.51
N ALA A 342 -3.06 -0.74 -5.90
CA ALA A 342 -4.49 -0.42 -5.85
C ALA A 342 -4.76 0.84 -5.03
N SER A 343 -4.07 1.00 -3.91
CA SER A 343 -4.18 2.18 -3.05
C SER A 343 -3.57 3.41 -3.73
N MET A 344 -2.39 3.26 -4.35
CA MET A 344 -1.75 4.31 -5.14
C MET A 344 -2.66 4.83 -6.26
N VAL A 345 -3.24 3.96 -7.07
CA VAL A 345 -4.12 4.37 -8.17
C VAL A 345 -5.38 5.06 -7.64
N LEU A 346 -5.98 4.58 -6.55
CA LEU A 346 -7.14 5.25 -5.94
C LEU A 346 -6.80 6.65 -5.42
N HIS A 347 -5.64 6.79 -4.77
CA HIS A 347 -5.12 8.07 -4.30
C HIS A 347 -4.83 9.03 -5.48
N SER A 348 -4.12 8.56 -6.51
CA SER A 348 -3.89 9.29 -7.76
C SER A 348 -5.17 9.78 -8.42
N LEU A 349 -6.23 8.95 -8.44
CA LEU A 349 -7.54 9.30 -9.00
C LEU A 349 -8.27 10.35 -8.14
N TRP A 350 -8.18 10.28 -6.81
CA TRP A 350 -8.73 11.32 -5.93
C TRP A 350 -8.01 12.65 -6.13
N ASN A 351 -6.67 12.64 -6.11
CA ASN A 351 -5.87 13.84 -6.31
C ASN A 351 -6.07 14.44 -7.71
N GLY A 352 -6.21 13.59 -8.73
CA GLY A 352 -6.55 14.01 -10.09
C GLY A 352 -7.95 14.61 -10.20
N PHE A 353 -8.94 14.02 -9.52
CA PHE A 353 -10.30 14.57 -9.44
C PHE A 353 -10.31 15.98 -8.80
N VAL A 354 -9.65 16.14 -7.65
CA VAL A 354 -9.52 17.45 -6.98
C VAL A 354 -8.75 18.45 -7.84
N PHE A 355 -7.67 18.04 -8.49
CA PHE A 355 -6.89 18.89 -9.39
C PHE A 355 -7.71 19.35 -10.60
N LEU A 356 -8.51 18.46 -11.19
CA LEU A 356 -9.45 18.79 -12.28
C LEU A 356 -10.57 19.73 -11.83
N ASP A 357 -11.05 19.60 -10.59
CA ASP A 357 -12.07 20.48 -10.03
C ASP A 357 -11.55 21.91 -9.81
N LEU A 358 -10.29 22.04 -9.36
CA LEU A 358 -9.59 23.32 -9.20
C LEU A 358 -9.29 24.04 -10.53
N MET A 359 -9.38 23.37 -11.68
CA MET A 359 -9.13 23.95 -13.01
C MET A 359 -10.38 24.50 -13.71
N LYS A 360 -11.57 24.40 -13.09
CA LYS A 360 -12.84 24.93 -13.61
C LYS A 360 -12.99 26.43 -13.31
#